data_AF-A0A6P0XNW3-F1
#
_entry.id   AF-A0A6P0XNW3-F1
#
_cell.length_a   1.000
_cell.length_b   1.000
_cell.length_c   1.000
_cell.angle_alpha   90.00
_cell.angle_beta   90.00
_cell.angle_gamma   90.00
#
_symmetry.space_group_name_H-M   'P 1'
#
loop_
_entity.id
_entity.type
_entity.pdbx_description
1 polymer ?
#
loop_
_entity_poly.entity_id
_entity_poly.type
_entity_poly.pdbx_seq_one_letter_code
_entity_poly.pdbx_strand_id
1 'polypeptide(L)'
;MQQNIYLDNNATTKVDDAVLAEMLPYLSQFYGNPSSMHTFGGQVGKAVRKARSQVAALLGAQDTEIIFTSCGTEGDNAAIRAALTAQPNKRHIITTQVEHPAVLNLCK
;
A
#
# COMPACT_ATOMS: atom_id res chain seq x y z
N MET A 1 -8.51 -10.35 36.04
CA MET A 1 -8.40 -9.26 35.03
C MET A 1 -9.56 -9.43 34.06
N GLN A 2 -10.33 -8.37 33.79
CA GLN A 2 -11.41 -8.41 32.81
C GLN A 2 -10.83 -8.62 31.41
N GLN A 3 -11.49 -9.47 30.60
CA GLN A 3 -11.04 -9.79 29.25
C GLN A 3 -11.40 -8.63 28.32
N ASN A 4 -10.42 -8.01 27.67
CA ASN A 4 -10.65 -6.99 26.67
C ASN A 4 -11.11 -7.64 25.36
N ILE A 5 -12.26 -7.21 24.83
CA ILE A 5 -12.78 -7.64 23.53
C ILE A 5 -12.56 -6.50 22.54
N TYR A 6 -11.84 -6.76 21.45
CA TYR A 6 -11.54 -5.77 20.42
C TYR A 6 -12.63 -5.76 19.34
N LEU A 7 -13.35 -4.63 19.23
CA LEU A 7 -14.44 -4.45 18.27
C LEU A 7 -14.21 -3.23 17.35
N ASP A 8 -12.95 -2.81 17.17
CA ASP A 8 -12.57 -1.61 16.40
C ASP A 8 -11.76 -1.94 15.13
N ASN A 9 -12.14 -3.04 14.45
CA ASN A 9 -11.42 -3.51 13.26
C ASN A 9 -11.47 -2.55 12.06
N ASN A 10 -12.36 -1.54 12.08
CA ASN A 10 -12.40 -0.48 11.08
C ASN A 10 -11.24 0.51 11.23
N ALA A 11 -10.66 0.65 12.44
CA ALA A 11 -9.51 1.51 12.66
C ALA A 11 -8.19 0.81 12.29
N THR A 12 -8.02 -0.44 12.71
CA THR A 12 -6.92 -1.32 12.30
C THR A 12 -7.23 -2.78 12.64
N THR A 13 -6.42 -3.71 12.15
CA THR A 13 -6.62 -5.15 12.37
C THR A 13 -5.38 -5.77 13.01
N LYS A 14 -5.56 -6.81 13.83
CA LYS A 14 -4.44 -7.67 14.24
C LYS A 14 -3.79 -8.24 12.97
N VAL A 15 -2.47 -8.15 12.86
CA VAL A 15 -1.72 -8.84 11.81
C VAL A 15 -1.95 -10.34 11.94
N ASP A 16 -2.33 -10.99 10.84
CA ASP A 16 -2.48 -12.44 10.79
C ASP A 16 -1.11 -13.11 11.07
N ASP A 17 -1.10 -14.16 11.87
CA ASP A 17 0.15 -14.82 12.29
C ASP A 17 0.93 -15.38 11.08
N ALA A 18 0.23 -15.79 10.01
CA ALA A 18 0.85 -16.23 8.76
C ALA A 18 1.51 -15.07 7.98
N VAL A 19 0.89 -13.88 8.02
CA VAL A 19 1.49 -12.66 7.42
C VAL A 19 2.76 -12.27 8.17
N LEU A 20 2.72 -12.29 9.51
CA LEU A 20 3.89 -12.01 10.33
C LEU A 20 5.04 -12.98 10.02
N ALA A 21 4.73 -14.28 9.93
CA ALA A 21 5.71 -15.31 9.62
C ALA A 21 6.36 -15.11 8.23
N GLU A 22 5.59 -14.72 7.21
CA GLU A 22 6.11 -14.43 5.87
C GLU A 22 6.99 -13.17 5.84
N MET A 23 6.68 -12.16 6.67
CA MET A 23 7.43 -10.90 6.72
C MET A 23 8.78 -11.00 7.43
N LEU A 24 8.86 -11.74 8.55
CA LEU A 24 10.04 -11.78 9.43
C LEU A 24 11.37 -12.14 8.72
N PRO A 25 11.42 -13.06 7.75
CA PRO A 25 12.65 -13.37 7.02
C PRO A 25 13.23 -12.15 6.30
N TYR A 26 12.41 -11.23 5.80
CA TYR A 26 12.86 -10.03 5.08
C TYR A 26 13.42 -8.93 6.01
N LEU A 27 13.20 -9.05 7.31
CA LEU A 27 13.74 -8.16 8.33
C LEU A 27 15.03 -8.69 8.98
N SER A 28 15.40 -9.95 8.70
CA SER A 28 16.51 -10.62 9.39
C SER A 28 17.49 -11.32 8.44
N GLN A 29 16.99 -12.15 7.53
CA GLN A 29 17.80 -13.00 6.65
C GLN A 29 17.93 -12.43 5.23
N PHE A 30 16.84 -11.87 4.70
CA PHE A 30 16.75 -11.34 3.34
C PHE A 30 16.72 -9.81 3.31
N TYR A 31 17.67 -9.17 3.99
CA TYR A 31 17.77 -7.70 4.12
C TYR A 31 18.47 -7.01 2.93
N GLY A 32 18.78 -7.74 1.86
CA GLY A 32 19.46 -7.20 0.69
C GLY A 32 18.62 -6.12 -0.02
N ASN A 33 19.29 -5.10 -0.57
CA ASN A 33 18.63 -4.09 -1.38
C ASN A 33 18.02 -4.74 -2.64
N PRO A 34 16.68 -4.64 -2.87
CA PRO A 34 16.02 -5.26 -4.01
C PRO A 34 16.48 -4.73 -5.38
N SER A 35 17.14 -3.58 -5.43
CA SER A 35 17.72 -2.99 -6.64
C SER A 35 19.11 -3.55 -6.99
N SER A 36 19.73 -4.35 -6.11
CA SER A 36 21.04 -4.94 -6.39
C SER A 36 20.95 -6.09 -7.39
N MET A 37 21.89 -6.15 -8.34
CA MET A 37 21.98 -7.22 -9.34
C MET A 37 22.51 -8.55 -8.79
N HIS A 38 23.27 -8.51 -7.68
CA HIS A 38 23.80 -9.72 -7.06
C HIS A 38 22.69 -10.55 -6.40
N THR A 39 22.87 -11.86 -6.33
CA THR A 39 21.86 -12.82 -5.84
C THR A 39 21.23 -12.42 -4.51
N PHE A 40 22.05 -11.90 -3.58
CA PHE A 40 21.58 -11.51 -2.25
C PHE A 40 20.45 -10.46 -2.26
N GLY A 41 20.48 -9.48 -3.18
CA GLY A 41 19.42 -8.49 -3.33
C GLY A 41 18.39 -8.88 -4.40
N GLY A 42 18.85 -9.50 -5.49
CA GLY A 42 17.97 -9.93 -6.59
C GLY A 42 16.85 -10.89 -6.14
N GLN A 43 17.10 -11.73 -5.13
CA GLN A 43 16.07 -12.58 -4.52
C GLN A 43 14.96 -11.78 -3.81
N VAL A 44 15.31 -10.67 -3.14
CA VAL A 44 14.34 -9.77 -2.49
C VAL A 44 13.50 -9.08 -3.56
N GLY A 45 14.13 -8.65 -4.67
CA GLY A 45 13.41 -8.10 -5.82
C GLY A 45 12.39 -9.09 -6.42
N LYS A 46 12.68 -10.39 -6.41
CA LYS A 46 11.71 -11.43 -6.81
C LYS A 46 10.51 -11.50 -5.85
N ALA A 47 10.74 -11.39 -4.55
CA ALA A 47 9.68 -11.38 -3.54
C ALA A 47 8.76 -10.17 -3.71
N VAL A 48 9.32 -8.97 -3.94
CA VAL A 48 8.52 -7.75 -4.23
C VAL A 48 7.68 -7.92 -5.49
N ARG A 49 8.20 -8.54 -6.56
CA ARG A 49 7.43 -8.85 -7.76
C ARG A 49 6.29 -9.83 -7.48
N LYS A 50 6.55 -10.91 -6.73
CA LYS A 50 5.52 -11.86 -6.31
C LYS A 50 4.40 -11.16 -5.53
N ALA A 51 4.75 -10.31 -4.56
CA ALA A 51 3.77 -9.52 -3.80
C ALA A 51 2.94 -8.62 -4.72
N ARG A 52 3.57 -7.97 -5.71
CA ARG A 52 2.87 -7.15 -6.71
C ARG A 52 1.83 -7.97 -7.49
N SER A 53 2.21 -9.14 -7.99
CA SER A 53 1.29 -10.01 -8.75
C SER A 53 0.14 -10.53 -7.88
N GLN A 54 0.38 -10.80 -6.60
CA GLN A 54 -0.67 -11.20 -5.65
C GLN A 54 -1.69 -10.07 -5.42
N VAL A 55 -1.23 -8.84 -5.25
CA VAL A 55 -2.12 -7.66 -5.12
C VAL A 55 -2.88 -7.39 -6.42
N ALA A 56 -2.20 -7.49 -7.57
CA ALA A 56 -2.83 -7.34 -8.89
C ALA A 56 -3.95 -8.36 -9.08
N ALA A 57 -3.70 -9.64 -8.78
CA ALA A 57 -4.70 -10.70 -8.86
C ALA A 57 -5.87 -10.48 -7.90
N LEU A 58 -5.62 -10.01 -6.67
CA LEU A 58 -6.66 -9.67 -5.70
C LEU A 58 -7.61 -8.59 -6.21
N LEU A 59 -7.07 -7.59 -6.92
CA LEU A 59 -7.84 -6.45 -7.44
C LEU A 59 -8.38 -6.66 -8.87
N GLY A 60 -8.00 -7.75 -9.55
CA GLY A 60 -8.31 -7.96 -10.96
C GLY A 60 -7.58 -7.00 -11.92
N ALA A 61 -6.40 -6.52 -11.52
CA ALA A 61 -5.57 -5.56 -12.27
C ALA A 61 -4.34 -6.24 -12.92
N GLN A 62 -3.61 -5.50 -13.75
CA GLN A 62 -2.29 -5.90 -14.23
C GLN A 62 -1.20 -5.54 -13.21
N ASP A 63 -0.11 -6.31 -13.18
CA ASP A 63 1.06 -6.02 -12.33
C ASP A 63 1.57 -4.58 -12.51
N THR A 64 1.52 -4.04 -13.73
CA THR A 64 1.97 -2.68 -14.07
C THR A 64 1.09 -1.57 -13.51
N GLU A 65 -0.12 -1.87 -13.06
CA GLU A 65 -1.05 -0.91 -12.46
C GLU A 65 -0.84 -0.77 -10.95
N ILE A 66 -0.13 -1.70 -10.32
CA ILE A 66 0.10 -1.69 -8.87
C ILE A 66 1.31 -0.82 -8.55
N ILE A 67 1.14 0.14 -7.64
CA ILE A 67 2.22 0.94 -7.04
C ILE A 67 2.13 0.76 -5.53
N PHE A 68 3.24 0.35 -4.89
CA PHE A 68 3.30 0.28 -3.43
C PHE A 68 3.58 1.68 -2.86
N THR A 69 2.71 2.14 -1.97
CA THR A 69 2.87 3.37 -1.16
C THR A 69 3.02 3.00 0.31
N SER A 70 3.34 3.96 1.18
CA SER A 70 3.50 3.73 2.62
C SER A 70 2.18 3.47 3.36
N CYS A 71 1.07 4.04 2.89
CA CYS A 71 -0.24 3.96 3.53
C CYS A 71 -1.36 4.44 2.61
N GLY A 72 -2.62 4.28 3.06
CA GLY A 72 -3.81 4.78 2.34
C GLY A 72 -3.78 6.29 2.11
N THR A 73 -3.34 7.08 3.10
CA THR A 73 -3.22 8.55 2.97
C THR A 73 -2.30 8.95 1.82
N GLU A 74 -1.14 8.30 1.69
CA GLU A 74 -0.24 8.56 0.56
C GLU A 74 -0.87 8.11 -0.77
N GLY A 75 -1.55 6.96 -0.78
CA GLY A 75 -2.25 6.45 -1.97
C GLY A 75 -3.29 7.44 -2.50
N ASP A 76 -4.18 7.91 -1.63
CA ASP A 76 -5.21 8.91 -1.96
C ASP A 76 -4.59 10.19 -2.52
N ASN A 77 -3.54 10.69 -1.84
CA ASN A 77 -2.87 11.92 -2.22
C ASN A 77 -2.13 11.78 -3.55
N ALA A 78 -1.46 10.66 -3.77
CA ALA A 78 -0.74 10.36 -5.01
C ALA A 78 -1.71 10.34 -6.20
N ALA A 79 -2.84 9.64 -6.07
CA ALA A 79 -3.84 9.54 -7.14
C ALA A 79 -4.40 10.91 -7.56
N ILE A 80 -4.83 11.72 -6.58
CA ILE A 80 -5.41 13.05 -6.84
C ILE A 80 -4.36 13.99 -7.44
N ARG A 81 -3.15 14.06 -6.85
CA ARG A 81 -2.08 14.93 -7.34
C ARG A 81 -1.60 14.52 -8.72
N ALA A 82 -1.50 13.22 -9.01
CA ALA A 82 -1.14 12.73 -10.34
C ALA A 82 -2.19 13.15 -11.38
N ALA A 83 -3.49 13.01 -11.08
CA ALA A 83 -4.56 13.45 -11.99
C ALA A 83 -4.50 14.95 -12.30
N LEU A 84 -4.31 15.79 -11.29
CA LEU A 84 -4.18 17.25 -11.45
C LEU A 84 -2.93 17.64 -12.24
N THR A 85 -1.82 16.93 -12.02
CA THR A 85 -0.55 17.15 -12.73
C THR A 85 -0.65 16.72 -14.19
N ALA A 86 -1.29 15.58 -14.46
CA ALA A 86 -1.50 15.06 -15.81
C ALA A 86 -2.50 15.90 -16.63
N GLN A 87 -3.41 16.63 -15.97
CA GLN A 87 -4.42 17.47 -16.61
C GLN A 87 -4.35 18.90 -16.09
N PRO A 88 -3.28 19.66 -16.45
CA PRO A 88 -3.02 20.98 -15.88
C PRO A 88 -4.02 22.06 -16.30
N ASN A 89 -5.04 21.75 -17.09
CA ASN A 89 -6.15 22.68 -17.38
C ASN A 89 -7.44 22.30 -16.64
N LYS A 90 -7.50 21.13 -16.01
CA LYS A 90 -8.63 20.69 -15.19
C LYS A 90 -8.35 21.03 -13.73
N ARG A 91 -9.14 21.94 -13.18
CA ARG A 91 -8.98 22.49 -11.81
C ARG A 91 -10.17 22.22 -10.91
N HIS A 92 -11.21 21.57 -11.43
CA HIS A 92 -12.42 21.26 -10.69
C HIS A 92 -12.37 19.80 -10.22
N ILE A 93 -12.58 19.58 -8.93
CA ILE A 93 -12.64 18.25 -8.30
C ILE A 93 -14.07 18.03 -7.80
N ILE A 94 -14.64 16.88 -8.13
CA ILE A 94 -15.92 16.41 -7.58
C ILE A 94 -15.61 15.31 -6.57
N THR A 95 -16.16 15.43 -5.36
CA THR A 95 -15.97 14.48 -4.26
C THR A 95 -17.20 14.50 -3.32
N THR A 96 -17.23 13.70 -2.26
CA THR A 96 -18.36 13.61 -1.33
C THR A 96 -18.06 14.23 0.04
N GLN A 97 -19.10 14.42 0.87
CA GLN A 97 -18.93 14.93 2.24
C GLN A 97 -18.47 13.87 3.24
N VAL A 98 -18.47 12.59 2.85
CA VAL A 98 -18.21 11.44 3.72
C VAL A 98 -16.87 10.77 3.46
N GLU A 99 -16.01 11.38 2.64
CA GLU A 99 -14.68 10.87 2.36
C GLU A 99 -13.80 10.84 3.63
N HIS A 100 -12.79 9.97 3.60
CA HIS A 100 -11.74 9.93 4.61
C HIS A 100 -11.00 11.29 4.68
N PRO A 101 -10.49 11.72 5.86
CA PRO A 101 -9.73 12.96 6.00
C PRO A 101 -8.54 13.12 5.03
N ALA A 102 -7.93 12.02 4.59
CA ALA A 102 -6.84 12.05 3.61
C ALA A 102 -7.24 12.65 2.25
N VAL A 103 -8.51 12.49 1.86
CA VAL A 103 -9.10 13.08 0.64
C VAL A 103 -9.62 14.49 0.95
N LEU A 104 -10.44 14.64 1.99
CA LEU A 104 -11.07 15.94 2.31
C LEU A 104 -10.05 17.04 2.56
N ASN A 105 -8.96 16.75 3.29
CA ASN A 105 -7.95 17.77 3.59
C ASN A 105 -7.11 18.15 2.38
N LEU A 106 -7.04 17.28 1.36
CA LEU A 106 -6.33 17.59 0.12
C LEU A 106 -7.18 18.41 -0.85
N CYS A 107 -8.50 18.18 -0.88
CA CYS A 107 -9.41 18.83 -1.82
C CYS A 107 -9.98 20.17 -1.33
N LYS A 108 -9.77 20.53 -0.05
CA LYS A 108 -10.09 21.83 0.52
C LYS A 108 -8.99 22.85 0.24
#